data_AF-A0A428MQ89-F1
#
_entry.id   AF-A0A428MQ89-F1
#
_cell.length_a   1.000
_cell.length_b   1.000
_cell.length_c   1.000
_cell.angle_alpha   90.00
_cell.angle_beta   90.00
_cell.angle_gamma   90.00
#
_symmetry.space_group_name_H-M   'P 1'
#
loop_
_entity.id
_entity.type
_entity.pdbx_description
1 polymer ?
#
loop_
_entity_poly.entity_id
_entity_poly.type
_entity_poly.pdbx_seq_one_letter_code
_entity_poly.pdbx_strand_id
1 'polypeptide(L)'
;MVLQRAGFGVDAADSFEKFQDCIAQAKAPYRLFLLGYSIPDPDRVRIIASVADSTTLIYQVPELIPPLQLVNDVRELLLGVDEAPKLS
;
A
#
# COMPACT_ATOMS: atom_id res chain seq x y z
N MET A 1 5.35 1.26 -14.75
CA MET A 1 4.49 1.32 -13.54
C MET A 1 3.26 2.18 -13.81
N VAL A 2 2.06 1.61 -13.68
CA VAL A 2 0.78 2.32 -13.93
C VAL A 2 0.47 3.37 -12.86
N LEU A 3 0.83 3.11 -11.60
CA LEU A 3 0.59 4.01 -10.46
C LEU A 3 1.45 5.29 -10.52
N GLN A 4 2.73 5.17 -10.87
CA GLN A 4 3.59 6.35 -11.10
C GLN A 4 3.05 7.24 -12.22
N ARG A 5 2.55 6.63 -13.31
CA ARG A 5 1.90 7.38 -14.41
C ARG A 5 0.60 8.05 -13.99
N ALA A 6 -0.09 7.51 -12.98
CA ALA A 6 -1.28 8.10 -12.39
C ALA A 6 -0.96 9.19 -11.34
N GLY A 7 0.32 9.52 -11.13
CA GLY A 7 0.76 10.59 -10.23
C GLY A 7 1.04 10.16 -8.78
N PHE A 8 1.03 8.86 -8.48
CA PHE A 8 1.40 8.36 -7.16
C PHE A 8 2.92 8.36 -6.98
N GLY A 9 3.39 8.83 -5.82
CA GLY A 9 4.74 8.53 -5.35
C GLY A 9 4.78 7.06 -4.94
N VAL A 10 5.67 6.28 -5.56
CA VAL A 10 5.74 4.84 -5.30
C VAL A 10 7.19 4.40 -5.21
N ASP A 11 7.46 3.73 -4.09
CA ASP A 11 8.69 3.00 -3.83
C ASP A 11 8.42 1.50 -3.92
N ALA A 12 9.30 0.77 -4.58
CA ALA A 12 9.16 -0.66 -4.82
C ALA A 12 10.14 -1.44 -3.94
N ALA A 13 9.64 -2.46 -3.25
CA ALA A 13 10.44 -3.40 -2.48
C ALA A 13 10.16 -4.84 -2.96
N ASP A 14 11.22 -5.57 -3.28
CA ASP A 14 11.17 -6.99 -3.70
C ASP A 14 11.63 -7.95 -2.59
N SER A 15 12.03 -7.41 -1.43
CA SER A 15 12.42 -8.15 -0.24
C SER A 15 11.95 -7.42 1.03
N PHE A 16 11.89 -8.16 2.14
CA PHE A 16 11.56 -7.57 3.44
C PHE A 16 12.58 -6.50 3.87
N GLU A 17 13.86 -6.70 3.58
CA GLU A 17 14.94 -5.75 3.90
C GLU A 17 14.74 -4.43 3.15
N LYS A 18 14.50 -4.48 1.83
CA LYS A 18 14.22 -3.28 1.05
C LYS A 18 12.94 -2.59 1.51
N PHE A 19 11.94 -3.35 1.94
CA PHE A 19 10.71 -2.78 2.50
C PHE A 19 11.00 -1.95 3.76
N GLN A 20 11.84 -2.46 4.67
CA GLN A 20 12.27 -1.71 5.86
C GLN A 20 13.07 -0.46 5.47
N ASP A 21 13.97 -0.56 4.48
CA ASP A 21 14.72 0.59 3.97
C ASP A 21 13.79 1.66 3.38
N CYS A 22 12.78 1.26 2.60
CA CYS A 22 11.78 2.19 2.04
C CYS A 22 11.00 2.91 3.13
N ILE A 23 10.68 2.25 4.24
CA ILE A 23 10.03 2.88 5.40
C ILE A 23 10.98 3.85 6.08
N ALA A 24 12.21 3.44 6.36
CA ALA A 24 13.20 4.26 7.07
C ALA A 24 13.59 5.53 6.29
N GLN A 25 13.59 5.46 4.96
CA GLN A 25 13.94 6.58 4.07
C GLN A 25 12.75 7.46 3.69
N ALA A 26 11.53 7.08 4.09
CA ALA A 26 10.33 7.81 3.73
C ALA A 26 10.34 9.23 4.33
N LYS A 27 10.34 10.24 3.45
CA LYS A 27 10.29 11.66 3.87
C LYS A 27 8.92 12.07 4.42
N ALA A 28 7.89 11.27 4.15
CA ALA A 28 6.52 11.46 4.62
C ALA A 28 5.90 10.09 4.92
N PRO A 29 4.95 10.00 5.87
CA PRO A 29 4.27 8.75 6.15
C PRO A 29 3.52 8.25 4.91
N TYR A 30 3.72 6.98 4.56
CA TYR A 30 2.93 6.33 3.52
C TYR A 30 1.46 6.31 3.95
N ARG A 31 0.55 6.55 3.00
CA ARG A 31 -0.90 6.42 3.24
C ARG A 31 -1.45 5.05 2.86
N LEU A 32 -0.74 4.32 2.01
CA LEU A 32 -1.12 3.01 1.52
C LEU A 32 0.11 2.14 1.23
N PHE A 33 0.10 0.92 1.75
CA PHE A 33 1.01 -0.16 1.35
C PHE A 33 0.29 -1.13 0.41
N LEU A 34 0.88 -1.38 -0.75
CA LEU A 34 0.40 -2.36 -1.72
C LEU A 34 1.19 -3.66 -1.55
N LEU A 35 0.49 -4.73 -1.17
CA LEU A 35 1.11 -6.02 -0.91
C LEU A 35 0.70 -7.04 -1.97
N GLY A 36 1.63 -7.41 -2.86
CA GLY A 36 1.37 -8.44 -3.87
C GLY A 36 1.16 -9.83 -3.24
N TYR A 37 0.21 -10.60 -3.76
CA TYR A 37 -0.06 -11.97 -3.29
C TYR A 37 1.12 -12.93 -3.48
N SER A 38 2.04 -12.60 -4.40
CA SER A 38 3.27 -13.35 -4.67
C SER A 38 4.29 -13.31 -3.52
N ILE A 39 4.07 -12.50 -2.48
CA ILE A 39 4.94 -12.45 -1.30
C ILE A 39 4.66 -13.68 -0.41
N PRO A 40 5.70 -14.46 -0.02
CA PRO A 40 5.54 -15.63 0.83
C PRO A 40 4.94 -15.28 2.20
N ASP A 41 4.17 -16.21 2.78
CA ASP A 41 3.52 -16.04 4.09
C ASP A 41 4.43 -15.54 5.23
N PRO A 42 5.66 -16.05 5.45
CA PRO A 42 6.48 -15.56 6.55
C PRO A 42 6.85 -14.08 6.41
N ASP A 43 7.10 -13.59 5.19
CA ASP A 43 7.45 -12.19 4.96
C ASP A 43 6.20 -11.30 4.94
N ARG A 44 5.10 -11.78 4.36
CA ARG A 44 3.80 -11.09 4.37
C ARG A 44 3.35 -10.77 5.80
N VAL A 45 3.39 -11.75 6.70
CA VAL A 45 3.00 -11.56 8.11
C VAL A 45 3.90 -10.53 8.79
N ARG A 46 5.22 -10.59 8.55
CA ARG A 46 6.18 -9.63 9.11
C ARG A 46 5.97 -8.22 8.61
N ILE A 47 5.69 -8.05 7.31
CA ILE A 47 5.37 -6.75 6.71
C ILE A 47 4.13 -6.16 7.37
N ILE A 48 3.03 -6.91 7.42
CA ILE A 48 1.77 -6.45 8.03
C ILE A 48 2.00 -6.06 9.50
N ALA A 49 2.69 -6.89 10.27
CA ALA A 49 3.00 -6.61 11.67
C ALA A 49 3.84 -5.33 11.84
N SER A 50 4.80 -5.06 10.95
CA SER A 50 5.67 -3.89 11.04
C SER A 50 4.98 -2.55 10.79
N VAL A 51 3.77 -2.56 10.22
CA VAL A 51 2.99 -1.35 9.92
C VAL A 51 1.62 -1.35 10.61
N ALA A 52 1.34 -2.34 11.46
CA ALA A 52 0.04 -2.55 12.12
C ALA A 52 -0.36 -1.38 13.04
N ASP A 53 0.62 -0.73 13.67
CA ASP A 53 0.40 0.43 14.55
C ASP A 53 0.40 1.77 13.79
N SER A 54 0.55 1.74 12.47
CA SER A 54 0.50 2.94 11.62
C SER A 54 -0.94 3.25 11.18
N THR A 55 -1.23 4.51 10.89
CA THR A 55 -2.50 4.91 10.25
C THR A 55 -2.55 4.57 8.75
N THR A 56 -1.60 3.75 8.28
CA THR A 56 -1.44 3.39 6.87
C THR A 56 -2.36 2.25 6.50
N LEU A 57 -3.05 2.38 5.36
CA LEU A 57 -3.87 1.28 4.85
C LEU A 57 -2.98 0.21 4.21
N ILE A 58 -3.41 -1.05 4.27
CA ILE A 58 -2.78 -2.15 3.56
C ILE A 58 -3.78 -2.69 2.55
N TYR A 59 -3.42 -2.66 1.27
CA TYR A 59 -4.21 -3.25 0.20
C TYR A 59 -3.44 -4.42 -0.41
N GLN A 60 -4.02 -5.61 -0.32
CA GLN A 60 -3.44 -6.81 -0.89
C GLN A 60 -3.81 -6.87 -2.38
N VAL A 61 -2.81 -6.79 -3.25
CA VAL A 61 -2.97 -6.73 -4.71
C VAL A 61 -3.01 -8.14 -5.29
N PRO A 62 -4.17 -8.59 -5.84
CA PRO A 62 -4.27 -9.90 -6.49
C PRO A 62 -3.30 -10.03 -7.66
N GLU A 63 -2.80 -11.24 -7.94
CA GLU A 63 -1.83 -11.49 -9.03
C GLU A 63 -2.32 -11.05 -10.43
N LEU A 64 -3.64 -11.00 -10.65
CA LEU A 64 -4.25 -10.73 -11.94
C LEU A 64 -5.19 -9.52 -11.91
N ILE A 65 -4.78 -8.42 -11.28
CA ILE A 65 -5.54 -7.16 -11.36
C ILE A 65 -5.19 -6.39 -12.64
N PRO A 66 -6.18 -5.96 -13.45
CA PRO A 66 -5.92 -5.07 -14.57
C PRO A 66 -5.32 -3.73 -14.11
N PRO A 67 -4.34 -3.15 -14.83
CA PRO A 67 -3.65 -1.94 -14.38
C PRO A 67 -4.57 -0.74 -14.12
N LEU A 68 -5.61 -0.55 -14.94
CA LEU A 68 -6.59 0.53 -14.75
C LEU A 68 -7.49 0.28 -13.54
N GLN A 69 -7.86 -0.97 -13.29
CA GLN A 69 -8.64 -1.35 -12.12
C GLN A 69 -7.84 -1.04 -10.85
N LEU A 70 -6.56 -1.43 -10.79
CA LEU A 70 -5.69 -1.13 -9.65
C LEU A 70 -5.61 0.37 -9.35
N VAL A 71 -5.50 1.22 -10.38
CA VAL A 71 -5.47 2.68 -10.18
C VAL A 71 -6.79 3.19 -9.61
N ASN A 72 -7.92 2.67 -10.08
CA ASN A 72 -9.24 3.07 -9.59
C ASN A 72 -9.45 2.62 -8.15
N ASP A 73 -9.15 1.35 -7.83
CA ASP A 73 -9.26 0.80 -6.47
C ASP A 73 -8.40 1.59 -5.49
N VAL A 74 -7.15 1.90 -5.85
CA VAL A 74 -6.25 2.70 -5.01
C VAL A 74 -6.79 4.12 -4.82
N ARG A 75 -7.37 4.73 -5.87
CA ARG A 75 -7.99 6.06 -5.75
C ARG A 75 -9.20 6.03 -4.84
N GLU A 76 -10.11 5.08 -5.03
CA GLU A 76 -11.30 4.92 -4.18
C GLU A 76 -10.91 4.71 -2.73
N LEU A 77 -9.92 3.83 -2.47
CA LEU A 77 -9.45 3.52 -1.14
C LEU A 77 -8.81 4.74 -0.44
N LEU A 78 -8.14 5.61 -1.18
CA LEU A 78 -7.55 6.83 -0.63
C LEU A 78 -8.54 7.98 -0.48
N LEU A 79 -9.58 8.05 -1.32
CA LEU A 79 -10.62 9.09 -1.30
C LEU A 79 -11.78 8.75 -0.36
N GLY A 80 -12.10 7.48 -0.17
CA GLY A 80 -13.12 6.99 0.76
C GLY A 80 -12.75 7.17 2.24
N VAL A 81 -11.53 7.61 2.55
CA VAL A 81 -11.07 7.91 3.91
C VAL A 81 -11.55 9.28 4.39
N ASP A 82 -12.12 10.13 3.51
CA ASP A 82 -12.69 11.44 3.89
C ASP A 82 -14.13 11.37 4.46
N GLU A 83 -14.79 10.20 4.47
CA GLU A 83 -16.06 10.03 5.18
C GLU A 83 -15.84 9.57 6.63
N ALA A 84 -15.35 10.50 7.47
CA ALA A 84 -15.56 10.38 8.90
C ALA A 84 -17.08 10.31 9.18
N PRO A 85 -17.56 9.45 10.09
CA PRO A 85 -18.98 9.34 10.37
C PRO A 85 -19.49 10.68 10.89
N LYS A 86 -20.45 11.28 10.19
CA LYS A 86 -21.34 12.29 10.78
C LYS A 86 -22.18 11.56 11.83
N LEU A 87 -21.66 11.49 13.05
CA LEU A 87 -22.45 11.22 14.24
C LEU A 87 -23.56 12.28 14.28
N SER A 88 -24.76 11.85 13.88
CA SER A 88 -26.01 12.56 14.08
C SER A 88 -26.62 12.13 15.41
#